data_AF-A0A7S2UN19-F1
#
_entry.id   AF-A0A7S2UN19-F1
#
_cell.length_a   1.000
_cell.length_b   1.000
_cell.length_c   1.000
_cell.angle_alpha   90.00
_cell.angle_beta   90.00
_cell.angle_gamma   90.00
#
_symmetry.space_group_name_H-M   'P 1'
#
loop_
_entity.id
_entity.type
_entity.pdbx_description
1 polymer ?
#
loop_
_entity_poly.entity_id
_entity_poly.type
_entity_poly.pdbx_seq_one_letter_code
_entity_poly.pdbx_strand_id
1 'polypeptide(L)'
;LNYKRGQEFKPHTDGFDGATTACGFQDSGRIATVFCYLNDVKAGGTTLFHKVGLEIEPKQGMAVVHFPMSLDLVEDEMTEHQGSVAIDEKWILTTWIWKNWKADYRYAEENIEALSDDII
;
A
#
# COMPACT_ATOMS: atom_id res chain seq x y z
N LEU A 1 -2.87 -8.00 3.08
CA LEU A 1 -3.70 -8.21 1.87
C LEU A 1 -3.59 -9.67 1.43
N ASN A 2 -4.68 -10.25 0.94
CA ASN A 2 -4.71 -11.57 0.29
C ASN A 2 -5.26 -11.38 -1.12
N TYR A 3 -4.44 -11.73 -2.12
CA TYR A 3 -4.84 -11.77 -3.52
C TYR A 3 -5.21 -13.21 -3.88
N LYS A 4 -6.48 -13.40 -4.22
CA LYS A 4 -7.00 -14.60 -4.87
C LYS A 4 -6.63 -14.60 -6.35
N ARG A 5 -6.75 -15.78 -6.97
CA ARG A 5 -6.52 -15.94 -8.40
C ARG A 5 -7.30 -14.93 -9.23
N GLY A 6 -6.63 -14.26 -10.15
CA GLY A 6 -7.16 -13.23 -11.03
C GLY A 6 -7.21 -11.82 -10.42
N GLN A 7 -6.94 -11.67 -9.12
CA GLN A 7 -6.91 -10.35 -8.48
C GLN A 7 -5.58 -9.65 -8.76
N GLU A 8 -5.66 -8.32 -8.83
CA GLU A 8 -4.53 -7.41 -9.03
C GLU A 8 -4.76 -6.13 -8.23
N PHE A 9 -3.73 -5.30 -8.11
CA PHE A 9 -3.87 -3.95 -7.62
C PHE A 9 -3.32 -3.00 -8.68
N LYS A 10 -4.12 -2.02 -9.08
CA LYS A 10 -3.81 -1.14 -10.20
C LYS A 10 -2.56 -0.28 -9.94
N PRO A 11 -1.89 0.21 -11.00
CA PRO A 11 -0.80 1.17 -10.86
C PRO A 11 -1.20 2.36 -9.99
N HIS A 12 -0.36 2.67 -9.02
CA HIS A 12 -0.52 3.80 -8.10
C HIS A 12 0.83 4.11 -7.44
N THR A 13 0.90 5.28 -6.82
CA THR A 13 1.91 5.62 -5.83
C THR A 13 1.32 5.48 -4.43
N ASP A 14 2.18 5.30 -3.43
CA ASP A 14 1.77 5.34 -2.03
C ASP A 14 1.87 6.75 -1.44
N GLY A 15 2.27 7.75 -2.21
CA GLY A 15 2.31 9.13 -1.78
C GLY A 15 0.90 9.67 -1.52
N PHE A 16 0.79 10.58 -0.58
CA PHE A 16 -0.45 11.28 -0.28
C PHE A 16 -0.14 12.71 0.16
N ASP A 17 -0.68 13.68 -0.57
CA ASP A 17 -0.46 15.11 -0.37
C ASP A 17 -1.67 15.84 0.24
N GLY A 18 -2.77 15.13 0.52
CA GLY A 18 -3.97 15.72 1.09
C GLY A 18 -3.80 16.17 2.55
N ALA A 19 -4.53 17.21 2.95
CA ALA A 19 -4.44 17.82 4.29
C ALA A 19 -4.76 16.84 5.45
N THR A 20 -5.65 15.88 5.21
CA THR A 20 -6.02 14.85 6.18
C THR A 20 -6.04 13.50 5.51
N THR A 21 -5.33 12.53 6.09
CA THR A 21 -5.37 11.16 5.60
C THR A 21 -6.48 10.39 6.31
N ALA A 22 -7.09 9.42 5.62
CA ALA A 22 -8.10 8.53 6.22
C ALA A 22 -7.59 7.74 7.43
N CYS A 23 -6.27 7.77 7.69
CA CYS A 23 -5.61 7.07 8.78
C CYS A 23 -5.37 7.94 10.03
N GLY A 24 -5.93 9.16 10.09
CA GLY A 24 -5.81 10.04 11.26
C GLY A 24 -4.49 10.82 11.35
N PHE A 25 -3.76 10.93 10.23
CA PHE A 25 -2.59 11.80 10.14
C PHE A 25 -2.98 13.13 9.48
N GLN A 26 -2.52 14.23 10.06
CA GLN A 26 -2.72 15.59 9.57
C GLN A 26 -1.40 16.14 9.03
N ASP A 27 -1.45 16.84 7.89
CA ASP A 27 -0.30 17.47 7.24
C ASP A 27 0.92 16.53 7.14
N SER A 28 0.69 15.27 6.78
CA SER A 28 1.66 14.19 6.81
C SER A 28 1.50 13.28 5.61
N GLY A 29 2.62 12.72 5.13
CA GLY A 29 2.66 11.77 4.04
C GLY A 29 3.36 10.48 4.43
N ARG A 30 3.16 9.43 3.62
CA ARG A 30 3.85 8.15 3.74
C ARG A 30 5.26 8.31 3.18
N ILE A 31 6.26 8.35 4.05
CA ILE A 31 7.67 8.52 3.66
C ILE A 31 8.34 7.20 3.31
N ALA A 32 7.79 6.07 3.78
CA ALA A 32 8.22 4.75 3.37
C ALA A 32 7.07 3.76 3.38
N THR A 33 7.13 2.82 2.46
CA THR A 33 6.27 1.65 2.38
C THR A 33 7.12 0.40 2.55
N VAL A 34 6.62 -0.56 3.33
CA VAL A 34 7.21 -1.90 3.46
C VAL A 34 6.19 -2.94 3.02
N PHE A 35 6.57 -3.71 2.01
CA PHE A 35 5.89 -4.92 1.58
C PHE A 35 6.65 -6.13 2.11
N CYS A 36 5.99 -7.01 2.85
CA CYS A 36 6.56 -8.28 3.27
C CYS A 36 5.72 -9.42 2.70
N TYR A 37 6.31 -10.26 1.85
CA TYR A 37 5.63 -11.40 1.25
C TYR A 37 5.54 -12.53 2.28
N LEU A 38 4.32 -13.00 2.54
CA LEU A 38 4.05 -13.97 3.61
C LEU A 38 4.05 -15.42 3.09
N ASN A 39 4.12 -15.62 1.79
CA ASN A 39 4.24 -16.92 1.13
C ASN A 39 5.01 -16.79 -0.19
N ASP A 40 5.54 -17.92 -0.66
CA ASP A 40 6.03 -18.05 -2.03
C ASP A 40 4.86 -18.09 -3.02
N VAL A 41 5.00 -17.37 -4.14
CA VAL A 41 4.04 -17.39 -5.25
C VAL A 41 4.72 -18.02 -6.46
N LYS A 42 4.13 -19.10 -7.01
CA LYS A 42 4.75 -19.86 -8.11
C LYS A 42 4.54 -19.19 -9.46
N ALA A 43 3.40 -18.54 -9.67
CA ALA A 43 3.08 -17.82 -10.89
C ALA A 43 2.28 -16.52 -10.65
N GLY A 44 2.61 -15.47 -11.39
CA GLY A 44 1.96 -14.17 -11.31
C GLY A 44 2.20 -13.44 -9.98
N GLY A 45 1.38 -12.44 -9.67
CA GLY A 45 1.40 -11.76 -8.38
C GLY A 45 2.65 -10.92 -8.11
N THR A 46 3.46 -10.60 -9.11
CA THR A 46 4.66 -9.77 -8.95
C THR A 46 4.33 -8.37 -8.42
N THR A 47 5.27 -7.74 -7.75
CA THR A 47 5.23 -6.29 -7.55
C THR A 47 6.05 -5.65 -8.67
N LEU A 48 5.41 -4.86 -9.51
CA LEU A 48 6.02 -4.23 -10.68
C LEU A 48 6.10 -2.71 -10.46
N PHE A 49 7.31 -2.17 -10.54
CA PHE A 49 7.57 -0.74 -10.57
C PHE A 49 7.87 -0.31 -12.01
N HIS A 50 6.88 0.29 -12.67
CA HIS A 50 6.89 0.54 -14.12
C HIS A 50 8.01 1.49 -14.53
N LYS A 51 8.14 2.63 -13.84
CA LYS A 51 9.06 3.71 -14.24
C LYS A 51 10.52 3.36 -14.06
N VAL A 52 10.85 2.45 -13.14
CA VAL A 52 12.22 1.96 -12.92
C VAL A 52 12.50 0.61 -13.60
N GLY A 53 11.50 -0.01 -14.24
CA GLY A 53 11.66 -1.30 -14.93
C GLY A 53 12.01 -2.46 -13.99
N LEU A 54 11.51 -2.43 -12.75
CA LEU A 54 11.80 -3.44 -11.73
C LEU A 54 10.57 -4.31 -11.47
N GLU A 55 10.71 -5.61 -11.67
CA GLU A 55 9.70 -6.61 -11.34
C GLU A 55 10.21 -7.56 -10.25
N ILE A 56 9.41 -7.76 -9.21
CA ILE A 56 9.80 -8.51 -8.02
C ILE A 56 8.84 -9.68 -7.83
N GLU A 57 9.39 -10.89 -7.84
CA GLU A 57 8.65 -12.10 -7.51
C GLU A 57 8.43 -12.23 -5.99
N PRO A 58 7.21 -12.57 -5.53
CA PRO A 58 6.98 -12.82 -4.11
C PRO A 58 7.72 -14.08 -3.64
N LYS A 59 8.61 -13.90 -2.66
CA LYS A 59 9.29 -14.98 -1.94
C LYS A 59 9.05 -14.82 -0.45
N GLN A 60 8.67 -15.89 0.23
CA GLN A 60 8.30 -15.84 1.65
C GLN A 60 9.43 -15.22 2.50
N GLY A 61 9.08 -14.24 3.32
CA GLY A 61 10.00 -13.54 4.21
C GLY A 61 10.81 -12.43 3.55
N MET A 62 10.76 -12.29 2.22
CA MET A 62 11.38 -11.16 1.53
C MET A 62 10.56 -9.90 1.74
N ALA A 63 11.26 -8.79 1.99
CA ALA A 63 10.66 -7.47 2.10
C ALA A 63 11.15 -6.54 0.99
N VAL A 64 10.24 -5.74 0.45
CA VAL A 64 10.52 -4.62 -0.44
C VAL A 64 10.23 -3.33 0.31
N VAL A 65 11.20 -2.41 0.34
CA VAL A 65 11.07 -1.10 0.97
C VAL A 65 11.27 -0.04 -0.09
N HIS A 66 10.33 0.89 -0.22
CA HIS A 66 10.47 2.05 -1.10
C HIS A 66 9.98 3.33 -0.41
N PHE A 67 10.35 4.48 -0.97
CA PHE A 67 10.17 5.79 -0.37
C PHE A 67 9.30 6.65 -1.30
N PRO A 68 7.97 6.58 -1.20
CA PRO A 68 7.09 7.23 -2.17
C PRO A 68 7.02 8.75 -2.00
N MET A 69 7.57 9.30 -0.91
CA MET A 69 7.67 10.74 -0.69
C MET A 69 9.00 11.10 -0.02
N SER A 70 9.50 12.29 -0.37
CA SER A 70 10.60 12.95 0.36
C SER A 70 10.14 13.46 1.74
N LEU A 71 11.10 13.88 2.57
CA LEU A 71 10.81 14.50 3.87
C LEU A 71 10.07 15.85 3.72
N ASP A 72 10.17 16.51 2.58
CA ASP A 72 9.44 17.75 2.27
C ASP A 72 8.04 17.48 1.71
N LEU A 73 7.58 16.23 1.78
CA LEU A 73 6.28 15.77 1.28
C LEU A 73 6.10 15.95 -0.23
N VAL A 74 7.21 15.94 -0.98
CA VAL A 74 7.18 15.84 -2.44
C VAL A 74 7.14 14.36 -2.81
N GLU A 75 6.12 13.97 -3.57
CA GLU A 75 5.95 12.61 -4.09
C GLU A 75 7.04 12.23 -5.10
N ASP A 76 7.48 10.97 -5.04
CA ASP A 76 8.38 10.39 -6.03
C ASP A 76 7.60 9.46 -6.96
N GLU A 77 7.26 9.98 -8.14
CA GLU A 77 6.52 9.23 -9.14
C GLU A 77 7.27 7.98 -9.64
N MET A 78 8.59 7.89 -9.48
CA MET A 78 9.38 6.71 -9.87
C MET A 78 9.00 5.48 -9.04
N THR A 79 8.33 5.69 -7.91
CA THR A 79 7.79 4.63 -7.04
C THR A 79 6.40 4.14 -7.44
N GLU A 80 5.85 4.61 -8.57
CA GLU A 80 4.62 4.06 -9.14
C GLU A 80 4.77 2.54 -9.31
N HIS A 81 3.84 1.80 -8.70
CA HIS A 81 3.90 0.36 -8.65
C HIS A 81 2.50 -0.26 -8.75
N GLN A 82 2.47 -1.54 -9.08
CA GLN A 82 1.27 -2.35 -9.12
C GLN A 82 1.51 -3.73 -8.48
N GLY A 83 0.43 -4.35 -8.03
CA GLY A 83 0.40 -5.79 -7.80
C GLY A 83 -0.12 -6.48 -9.04
N SER A 84 0.76 -7.09 -9.85
CA SER A 84 0.38 -7.81 -11.07
C SER A 84 -0.62 -8.93 -10.79
N VAL A 85 -1.38 -9.33 -11.80
CA VAL A 85 -2.40 -10.38 -11.71
C VAL A 85 -1.85 -11.64 -11.02
N ALA A 86 -2.49 -12.02 -9.92
CA ALA A 86 -2.17 -13.23 -9.17
C ALA A 86 -2.68 -14.47 -9.93
N ILE A 87 -1.79 -15.36 -10.36
CA ILE A 87 -2.19 -16.66 -10.93
C ILE A 87 -2.39 -17.68 -9.80
N ASP A 88 -1.54 -17.60 -8.77
CA ASP A 88 -1.65 -18.31 -7.49
C ASP A 88 -1.93 -17.37 -6.32
N GLU A 89 -2.33 -17.90 -5.17
CA GLU A 89 -2.63 -17.10 -3.98
C GLU A 89 -1.38 -16.35 -3.48
N LYS A 90 -1.54 -15.04 -3.22
CA LYS A 90 -0.49 -14.17 -2.67
C LYS A 90 -0.96 -13.52 -1.38
N TRP A 91 -0.15 -13.64 -0.34
CA TRP A 91 -0.29 -12.96 0.92
C TRP A 91 0.85 -11.95 1.09
N ILE A 92 0.48 -10.73 1.44
CA ILE A 92 1.42 -9.64 1.67
C ILE A 92 0.98 -8.86 2.90
N LEU A 93 1.92 -8.60 3.81
CA LEU A 93 1.79 -7.58 4.82
C LEU A 93 2.29 -6.28 4.22
N THR A 94 1.45 -5.25 4.26
CA THR A 94 1.82 -3.89 3.88
C THR A 94 1.78 -3.03 5.13
N THR A 95 2.83 -2.28 5.38
CA THR A 95 2.84 -1.23 6.40
C THR A 95 3.44 0.04 5.83
N TRP A 96 2.95 1.17 6.32
CA TRP A 96 3.38 2.50 5.89
C TRP A 96 3.98 3.25 7.08
N ILE A 97 5.04 3.99 6.80
CA ILE A 97 5.71 4.86 7.74
C ILE A 97 5.38 6.30 7.35
N TRP A 98 4.87 7.05 8.32
CA TRP A 98 4.45 8.43 8.15
C TRP A 98 5.51 9.40 8.66
N LYS A 99 5.60 10.59 8.07
CA LYS A 99 6.52 11.65 8.53
C LYS A 99 6.21 12.10 9.95
N ASN A 100 4.94 12.41 10.20
CA ASN A 100 4.46 12.94 11.47
C ASN A 100 3.70 11.88 12.27
N TRP A 101 3.52 12.13 13.56
CA TRP A 101 2.72 11.31 14.44
C TRP A 101 1.24 11.33 14.05
N LYS A 102 0.55 10.22 14.35
CA LYS A 102 -0.90 10.12 14.20
C LYS A 102 -1.55 11.13 15.15
N ALA A 103 -2.39 12.02 14.61
CA ALA A 103 -3.05 13.09 15.36
C ALA A 103 -4.38 12.62 15.96
N ASP A 104 -5.10 11.76 15.25
CA ASP A 104 -6.34 11.12 15.72
C ASP A 104 -6.15 9.61 15.75
N TYR A 105 -6.13 9.03 16.96
CA TYR A 105 -5.88 7.60 17.17
C TYR A 105 -7.05 6.68 16.85
N ARG A 106 -8.25 7.23 16.67
CA ARG A 106 -9.45 6.48 16.33
C ARG A 106 -9.25 5.71 15.02
N TYR A 107 -9.96 4.59 14.89
CA TYR A 107 -10.04 3.89 13.62
C TYR A 107 -10.97 4.63 12.66
N ALA A 108 -10.77 4.48 11.35
CA ALA A 108 -11.60 5.15 10.36
C ALA A 108 -13.09 4.80 10.53
N GLU A 109 -13.40 3.53 10.88
CA GLU A 109 -14.75 3.08 11.23
C GLU A 109 -15.37 3.80 12.44
N GLU A 110 -14.57 4.30 13.38
CA GLU A 110 -15.05 5.07 14.54
C GLU A 110 -15.35 6.54 14.18
N ASN A 111 -14.92 6.99 13.00
CA ASN A 111 -15.06 8.35 12.50
C ASN A 111 -16.18 8.51 11.45
N ILE A 112 -16.82 7.42 11.04
CA ILE A 112 -17.90 7.40 10.06
C ILE A 112 -19.20 7.03 10.79
N GLU A 113 -20.30 7.72 10.51
CA GLU A 113 -21.63 7.30 10.99
C GLU A 113 -21.92 5.89 10.47
N ALA A 114 -22.41 5.01 11.35
CA ALA A 114 -22.82 3.67 10.93
C ALA A 114 -23.82 3.77 9.77
N LEU A 115 -23.58 3.05 8.68
CA LEU A 115 -24.55 2.92 7.59
C LEU A 115 -25.85 2.36 8.19
N SER A 116 -27.00 2.94 7.83
CA SER A 116 -28.28 2.45 8.34
C SER A 116 -28.50 1.00 7.90
N ASP A 117 -29.26 0.24 8.70
CA ASP A 117 -29.59 -1.15 8.44
C ASP A 117 -30.31 -1.37 7.09
N ASP A 118 -30.77 -0.31 6.43
CA ASP A 118 -31.47 -0.34 5.15
C ASP A 118 -30.54 -0.52 3.93
N ILE A 119 -29.22 -0.57 4.12
CA ILE A 119 -28.21 -0.61 3.03
C ILE A 119 -27.56 -2.01 2.87
N ILE A 120 -27.98 -3.03 3.63
CA ILE A 120 -27.47 -4.43 3.50
C ILE A 120 -28.54 -5.37 2.95
#